data_AF-A0A9E6ZF04-F1
#
_entry.id   AF-A0A9E6ZF04-F1
#
_cell.length_a   1.000
_cell.length_b   1.000
_cell.length_c   1.000
_cell.angle_alpha   90.00
_cell.angle_beta   90.00
_cell.angle_gamma   90.00
#
_symmetry.space_group_name_H-M   'P 1'
#
loop_
_entity.id
_entity.type
_entity.pdbx_description
1 polymer ?
#
loop_
_entity_poly.entity_id
_entity_poly.type
_entity_poly.pdbx_seq_one_letter_code
_entity_poly.pdbx_strand_id
1 'polypeptide(L)'
;MKVRTLCAVAITSALLVGCGHTGNDSANRQAAIASQELPSSIADKPAQLQLPHWQNRVNPHFDVRNKNGQVIFYSDDKLWNGHIMNLYYVPRDNVVVDNGEYSLRSTAPLQRIATTHMEKDQTWSVAWNIKGHELPKVFYVLARTDVNQTTIEKVTWHQHALRISGGDSPVQ
;
A
#
# COMPACT_ATOMS: atom_id res chain seq x y z
N MET A 1 -39.44 64.70 16.05
CA MET A 1 -38.67 65.22 17.20
C MET A 1 -38.15 64.05 18.02
N LYS A 2 -36.81 63.99 18.27
CA LYS A 2 -36.12 63.40 19.45
C LYS A 2 -36.31 61.88 19.70
N VAL A 3 -35.31 61.01 19.96
CA VAL A 3 -33.92 61.08 20.44
C VAL A 3 -33.15 59.83 19.94
N ARG A 4 -31.85 59.99 19.67
CA ARG A 4 -30.87 58.90 19.46
C ARG A 4 -30.38 58.34 20.81
N THR A 5 -30.27 57.03 20.95
CA THR A 5 -29.33 56.42 21.93
C THR A 5 -28.74 55.14 21.37
N LEU A 6 -27.42 55.16 21.16
CA LEU A 6 -26.57 53.96 20.98
C LEU A 6 -26.43 53.25 22.34
N CYS A 7 -26.57 51.93 22.34
CA CYS A 7 -25.87 51.07 23.30
C CYS A 7 -25.11 50.01 22.52
N ALA A 8 -23.82 50.27 22.29
CA ALA A 8 -22.86 49.22 22.01
C ALA A 8 -22.52 48.54 23.34
N VAL A 9 -22.75 47.23 23.43
CA VAL A 9 -22.09 46.38 24.41
C VAL A 9 -21.46 45.23 23.64
N ALA A 10 -20.15 45.34 23.47
CA ALA A 10 -19.29 44.23 23.10
C ALA A 10 -19.23 43.24 24.27
N ILE A 11 -19.48 41.96 24.00
CA ILE A 11 -19.00 40.87 24.84
C ILE A 11 -18.02 40.07 24.00
N THR A 12 -16.76 40.28 24.33
CA THR A 12 -15.58 39.54 23.88
C THR A 12 -15.63 38.09 24.33
N SER A 13 -15.31 37.20 23.39
CA SER A 13 -14.49 36.00 23.55
C SER A 13 -14.91 34.95 24.58
N ALA A 14 -15.61 33.92 24.12
CA ALA A 14 -15.46 32.57 24.65
C ALA A 14 -14.76 31.70 23.60
N LEU A 15 -13.49 31.40 23.88
CA LEU A 15 -12.70 30.36 23.22
C LEU A 15 -13.42 29.01 23.40
N LEU A 16 -13.88 28.42 22.30
CA LEU A 16 -13.94 26.96 22.18
C LEU A 16 -13.04 26.55 21.01
N VAL A 17 -11.79 26.31 21.39
CA VAL A 17 -10.86 25.41 20.71
C VAL A 17 -11.52 24.02 20.68
N GLY A 18 -11.70 23.44 19.48
CA GLY A 18 -12.29 22.10 19.37
C GLY A 18 -12.45 21.59 17.94
N CYS A 19 -11.35 21.13 17.36
CA CYS A 19 -11.20 20.11 16.30
C CYS A 19 -12.38 19.82 15.35
N GLY A 20 -12.17 20.07 14.06
CA GLY A 20 -13.06 19.56 12.99
C GLY A 20 -12.44 19.56 11.60
N HIS A 21 -11.14 19.27 11.48
CA HIS A 21 -10.40 19.30 10.20
C HIS A 21 -10.46 17.97 9.41
N THR A 22 -11.38 17.06 9.72
CA THR A 22 -11.33 15.66 9.27
C THR A 22 -12.21 15.30 8.06
N GLY A 23 -13.00 16.25 7.53
CA GLY A 23 -13.92 16.00 6.41
C GLY A 23 -13.27 16.02 5.03
N ASN A 24 -12.48 17.06 4.73
CA ASN A 24 -11.85 17.22 3.41
C ASN A 24 -10.69 16.26 3.19
N ASP A 25 -9.98 15.91 4.26
CA ASP A 25 -8.83 15.02 4.21
C ASP A 25 -9.18 13.61 3.74
N SER A 26 -10.33 13.09 4.16
CA SER A 26 -10.77 11.73 3.83
C SER A 26 -11.30 11.66 2.39
N ALA A 27 -12.08 12.67 1.96
CA ALA A 27 -12.62 12.74 0.60
C ALA A 27 -11.53 12.97 -0.45
N ASN A 28 -10.59 13.89 -0.19
CA ASN A 28 -9.44 14.14 -1.06
C ASN A 28 -8.51 12.91 -1.13
N ARG A 29 -8.33 12.19 -0.01
CA ARG A 29 -7.57 10.93 -0.01
C ARG A 29 -8.27 9.82 -0.78
N GLN A 30 -9.58 9.68 -0.66
CA GLN A 30 -10.32 8.67 -1.43
C GLN A 30 -10.21 8.95 -2.94
N ALA A 31 -10.28 10.21 -3.34
CA ALA A 31 -10.04 10.64 -4.73
C ALA A 31 -8.58 10.39 -5.18
N ALA A 32 -7.59 10.64 -4.32
CA ALA A 32 -6.18 10.34 -4.59
C ALA A 32 -5.92 8.83 -4.73
N ILE A 33 -6.55 8.00 -3.91
CA ILE A 33 -6.47 6.53 -4.01
C ILE A 33 -7.13 6.04 -5.30
N ALA A 34 -8.30 6.58 -5.66
CA ALA A 34 -8.95 6.26 -6.93
C ALA A 34 -8.08 6.64 -8.13
N SER A 35 -7.29 7.72 -8.03
CA SER A 35 -6.34 8.11 -9.08
C SER A 35 -5.13 7.17 -9.22
N GLN A 36 -4.90 6.29 -8.24
CA GLN A 36 -3.83 5.28 -8.24
C GLN A 36 -4.36 3.87 -8.52
N GLU A 37 -5.63 3.74 -8.90
CA GLU A 37 -6.23 2.46 -9.28
C GLU A 37 -5.62 1.93 -10.58
N LEU A 38 -5.22 0.66 -10.56
CA LEU A 38 -4.74 -0.03 -11.75
C LEU A 38 -5.92 -0.39 -12.66
N PRO A 39 -5.75 -0.32 -14.00
CA PRO A 39 -6.77 -0.77 -14.94
C PRO A 39 -7.21 -2.21 -14.68
N SER A 40 -8.50 -2.48 -14.83
CA SER A 40 -9.07 -3.83 -14.65
C SER A 40 -8.53 -4.89 -15.63
N SER A 41 -7.82 -4.45 -16.66
CA SER A 41 -7.11 -5.32 -17.60
C SER A 41 -5.88 -6.00 -16.98
N ILE A 42 -5.32 -5.43 -15.90
CA ILE A 42 -4.07 -5.88 -15.26
C ILE A 42 -4.19 -6.13 -13.76
N ALA A 43 -5.31 -5.79 -13.13
CA ALA A 43 -5.54 -6.08 -11.73
C ALA A 43 -7.02 -6.32 -11.46
N ASP A 44 -7.33 -7.06 -10.41
CA ASP A 44 -8.69 -7.21 -9.91
C ASP A 44 -9.25 -5.85 -9.44
N LYS A 45 -10.58 -5.79 -9.26
CA LYS A 45 -11.22 -4.64 -8.63
C LYS A 45 -10.66 -4.43 -7.21
N PRO A 46 -10.56 -3.18 -6.74
CA PRO A 46 -10.11 -2.91 -5.38
C PRO A 46 -11.01 -3.59 -4.34
N ALA A 47 -10.40 -4.27 -3.38
CA ALA A 47 -11.08 -4.95 -2.29
C ALA A 47 -10.37 -4.68 -0.96
N GLN A 48 -11.14 -4.58 0.13
CA GLN A 48 -10.56 -4.52 1.46
C GLN A 48 -10.07 -5.91 1.87
N LEU A 49 -8.83 -5.99 2.34
CA LEU A 49 -8.30 -7.20 2.95
C LEU A 49 -8.32 -7.06 4.47
N GLN A 50 -8.82 -8.08 5.14
CA GLN A 50 -8.57 -8.24 6.57
C GLN A 50 -7.13 -8.71 6.74
N LEU A 51 -6.31 -7.86 7.35
CA LEU A 51 -4.92 -8.15 7.65
C LEU A 51 -4.80 -8.48 9.13
N PRO A 52 -3.98 -9.48 9.51
CA PRO A 52 -3.71 -9.74 10.91
C PRO A 52 -3.08 -8.49 11.56
N HIS A 53 -3.48 -8.20 12.80
CA HIS A 53 -2.99 -7.06 13.58
C HIS A 53 -1.49 -7.15 13.92
N TRP A 54 -0.89 -8.32 13.74
CA TRP A 54 0.51 -8.60 14.02
C TRP A 54 1.15 -9.19 12.76
N GLN A 55 2.13 -8.49 12.21
CA GLN A 55 3.06 -9.04 11.23
C GLN A 55 4.11 -9.83 12.00
N ASN A 56 4.39 -11.07 11.60
CA ASN A 56 5.36 -11.92 12.28
C ASN A 56 6.75 -11.30 12.22
N ARG A 57 7.56 -11.45 13.29
CA ARG A 57 8.92 -10.88 13.35
C ARG A 57 9.91 -11.53 12.37
N VAL A 58 9.55 -12.68 11.81
CA VAL A 58 10.29 -13.36 10.74
C VAL A 58 9.43 -13.26 9.48
N ASN A 59 9.62 -12.16 8.73
CA ASN A 59 8.91 -11.94 7.48
C ASN A 59 9.80 -12.44 6.34
N PRO A 60 9.37 -13.47 5.59
CA PRO A 60 10.07 -13.86 4.37
C PRO A 60 10.05 -12.70 3.37
N HIS A 61 11.11 -12.55 2.60
CA HIS A 61 11.24 -11.55 1.56
C HIS A 61 10.83 -12.11 0.20
N PHE A 62 10.66 -11.22 -0.77
CA PHE A 62 10.54 -11.61 -2.17
C PHE A 62 11.19 -10.57 -3.07
N ASP A 63 11.68 -11.04 -4.20
CA ASP A 63 12.33 -10.23 -5.22
C ASP A 63 11.40 -9.98 -6.40
N VAL A 64 11.75 -8.96 -7.17
CA VAL A 64 11.09 -8.59 -8.43
C VAL A 64 12.12 -8.60 -9.54
N ARG A 65 11.77 -9.02 -10.75
CA ARG A 65 12.60 -8.87 -11.94
C ARG A 65 11.75 -8.61 -13.17
N ASN A 66 12.34 -7.96 -14.17
CA ASN A 66 11.73 -7.85 -15.50
C ASN A 66 12.24 -8.97 -16.40
N LYS A 67 11.32 -9.75 -17.00
CA LYS A 67 11.65 -10.77 -17.98
C LYS A 67 10.67 -10.67 -19.16
N ASN A 68 11.19 -10.44 -20.37
CA ASN A 68 10.41 -10.38 -21.60
C ASN A 68 9.19 -9.43 -21.53
N GLY A 69 9.34 -8.28 -20.88
CA GLY A 69 8.24 -7.31 -20.71
C GLY A 69 7.20 -7.69 -19.64
N GLN A 70 7.48 -8.72 -18.84
CA GLN A 70 6.66 -9.12 -17.69
C GLN A 70 7.36 -8.78 -16.39
N VAL A 71 6.56 -8.42 -15.39
CA VAL A 71 7.02 -8.28 -14.01
C VAL A 71 6.95 -9.66 -13.36
N ILE A 72 8.09 -10.22 -12.97
CA ILE A 72 8.15 -11.51 -12.30
C ILE A 72 8.45 -11.25 -10.83
N PHE A 73 7.59 -11.76 -9.96
CA PHE A 73 7.79 -11.79 -8.52
C PHE A 73 8.21 -13.20 -8.13
N TYR A 74 9.20 -13.35 -7.27
CA TYR A 74 9.63 -14.66 -6.80
C TYR A 74 10.24 -14.59 -5.41
N SER A 75 10.25 -15.72 -4.72
CA SER A 75 10.96 -15.90 -3.45
C SER A 75 11.58 -17.27 -3.41
N ASP A 76 12.83 -17.34 -2.97
CA ASP A 76 13.55 -18.55 -2.59
C ASP A 76 13.62 -18.75 -1.05
N ASP A 77 13.15 -17.77 -0.26
CA ASP A 77 13.00 -17.89 1.19
C ASP A 77 12.11 -19.08 1.59
N LYS A 78 12.65 -19.96 2.43
CA LYS A 78 11.95 -21.15 2.95
C LYS A 78 11.26 -20.87 4.29
N LEU A 79 10.64 -19.69 4.38
CA LEU A 79 9.96 -19.19 5.57
C LEU A 79 8.49 -18.85 5.28
N TRP A 80 8.03 -19.08 4.04
CA TRP A 80 6.64 -18.94 3.63
C TRP A 80 5.82 -20.16 4.08
N ASN A 81 4.67 -19.88 4.70
CA ASN A 81 3.72 -20.88 5.15
C ASN A 81 2.44 -20.78 4.33
N GLY A 82 1.86 -21.93 3.98
CA GLY A 82 0.64 -22.01 3.17
C GLY A 82 0.86 -22.74 1.84
N HIS A 83 -0.10 -22.63 0.94
CA HIS A 83 -0.09 -23.30 -0.37
C HIS A 83 -0.34 -22.34 -1.53
N ILE A 84 -0.92 -21.17 -1.24
CA ILE A 84 -1.30 -20.20 -2.26
C ILE A 84 -0.68 -18.86 -1.89
N MET A 85 -0.02 -18.23 -2.85
CA MET A 85 0.48 -16.87 -2.74
C MET A 85 -0.39 -15.93 -3.56
N ASN A 86 -0.91 -14.88 -2.94
CA ASN A 86 -1.60 -13.78 -3.60
C ASN A 86 -0.75 -12.52 -3.51
N LEU A 87 -0.56 -11.83 -4.64
CA LEU A 87 0.11 -10.54 -4.69
C LEU A 87 -0.89 -9.43 -4.93
N TYR A 88 -0.74 -8.36 -4.17
CA TYR A 88 -1.60 -7.19 -4.26
C TYR A 88 -0.76 -5.94 -4.52
N TYR A 89 -1.19 -5.13 -5.48
CA TYR A 89 -0.69 -3.78 -5.64
C TYR A 89 -1.18 -2.91 -4.48
N VAL A 90 -0.25 -2.17 -3.89
CA VAL A 90 -0.49 -1.28 -2.76
C VAL A 90 -0.14 0.15 -3.20
N PRO A 91 -1.13 1.05 -3.29
CA PRO A 91 -0.90 2.48 -3.47
C PRO A 91 0.03 3.05 -2.38
N ARG A 92 0.93 3.96 -2.73
CA ARG A 92 1.91 4.53 -1.79
C ARG A 92 1.25 5.13 -0.55
N ASP A 93 0.11 5.80 -0.74
CA ASP A 93 -0.61 6.48 0.35
C ASP A 93 -1.19 5.51 1.40
N ASN A 94 -1.29 4.22 1.03
CA ASN A 94 -1.74 3.14 1.90
C ASN A 94 -0.62 2.50 2.72
N VAL A 95 0.64 2.85 2.46
CA VAL A 95 1.81 2.35 3.20
C VAL A 95 2.22 3.34 4.29
N VAL A 96 2.47 2.79 5.48
CA VAL A 96 3.16 3.47 6.58
C VAL A 96 4.58 2.93 6.62
N VAL A 97 5.55 3.85 6.63
CA VAL A 97 6.97 3.51 6.78
C VAL A 97 7.38 3.90 8.19
N ASP A 98 7.85 2.93 8.98
CA ASP A 98 8.37 3.16 10.33
C ASP A 98 9.65 2.32 10.51
N ASN A 99 10.75 2.96 10.91
CA ASN A 99 12.07 2.32 11.08
C ASN A 99 12.54 1.43 9.90
N GLY A 100 12.18 1.80 8.66
CA GLY A 100 12.52 1.02 7.46
C GLY A 100 11.59 -0.17 7.21
N GLU A 101 10.62 -0.43 8.08
CA GLU A 101 9.57 -1.43 7.89
C GLU A 101 8.34 -0.82 7.22
N TYR A 102 7.65 -1.64 6.42
CA TYR A 102 6.43 -1.27 5.71
C TYR A 102 5.21 -1.93 6.34
N SER A 103 4.21 -1.13 6.70
CA SER A 103 2.91 -1.60 7.18
C SER A 103 1.76 -0.96 6.40
N LEU A 104 0.57 -1.55 6.47
CA LEU A 104 -0.63 -1.05 5.79
C LEU A 104 -1.48 -0.21 6.72
N ARG A 105 -2.05 0.88 6.19
CA ARG A 105 -3.17 1.57 6.84
C ARG A 105 -4.39 0.65 6.85
N SER A 106 -5.13 0.60 7.96
CA SER A 106 -6.10 -0.47 8.29
C SER A 106 -7.31 -0.64 7.36
N THR A 107 -7.46 0.18 6.31
CA THR A 107 -8.61 0.15 5.40
C THR A 107 -8.23 0.35 3.92
N ALA A 108 -6.96 0.13 3.57
CA ALA A 108 -6.48 0.28 2.21
C ALA A 108 -7.23 -0.65 1.24
N PRO A 109 -7.94 -0.13 0.22
CA PRO A 109 -8.44 -0.97 -0.86
C PRO A 109 -7.23 -1.44 -1.68
N LEU A 110 -7.09 -2.75 -1.84
CA LEU A 110 -5.97 -3.39 -2.53
C LEU A 110 -6.47 -4.11 -3.78
N GLN A 111 -5.65 -4.09 -4.82
CA GLN A 111 -5.95 -4.78 -6.07
C GLN A 111 -5.04 -5.98 -6.23
N ARG A 112 -5.62 -7.17 -6.33
CA ARG A 112 -4.85 -8.38 -6.59
C ARG A 112 -4.32 -8.33 -8.02
N ILE A 113 -3.02 -8.56 -8.17
CA ILE A 113 -2.32 -8.52 -9.47
C ILE A 113 -1.90 -9.91 -9.95
N ALA A 114 -1.73 -10.85 -9.01
CA ALA A 114 -1.31 -12.19 -9.33
C ALA A 114 -1.66 -13.19 -8.22
N THR A 115 -1.83 -14.46 -8.60
CA THR A 115 -1.96 -15.60 -7.69
C THR A 115 -1.11 -16.75 -8.23
N THR A 116 -0.44 -17.48 -7.35
CA THR A 116 0.31 -18.68 -7.70
C THR A 116 0.23 -19.73 -6.60
N HIS A 117 0.56 -20.97 -6.95
CA HIS A 117 0.80 -22.03 -5.97
C HIS A 117 2.23 -21.92 -5.46
N MET A 118 2.40 -22.18 -4.17
CA MET A 118 3.71 -22.34 -3.57
C MET A 118 4.23 -23.74 -3.88
N GLU A 119 5.53 -23.84 -4.16
CA GLU A 119 6.21 -25.10 -4.34
C GLU A 119 6.34 -25.85 -3.00
N LYS A 120 6.62 -27.16 -3.07
CA LYS A 120 6.75 -28.00 -1.86
C LYS A 120 7.86 -27.55 -0.91
N ASP A 121 8.86 -26.84 -1.43
CA ASP A 121 9.98 -26.31 -0.67
C ASP A 121 9.77 -24.87 -0.17
N GLN A 122 8.52 -24.39 -0.20
CA GLN A 122 8.08 -23.07 0.23
C GLN A 122 8.53 -21.91 -0.66
N THR A 123 9.13 -22.20 -1.81
CA THR A 123 9.46 -21.20 -2.83
C THR A 123 8.25 -20.90 -3.71
N TRP A 124 8.27 -19.76 -4.41
CA TRP A 124 7.22 -19.43 -5.37
C TRP A 124 7.70 -18.44 -6.42
N SER A 125 7.03 -18.43 -7.57
CA SER A 125 7.25 -17.46 -8.63
C SER A 125 5.95 -17.19 -9.36
N VAL A 126 5.70 -15.93 -9.74
CA VAL A 126 4.52 -15.55 -10.52
C VAL A 126 4.80 -14.39 -11.46
N ALA A 127 4.21 -14.45 -12.65
CA ALA A 127 4.28 -13.38 -13.63
C ALA A 127 3.04 -12.48 -13.54
N TRP A 128 3.26 -11.18 -13.50
CA TRP A 128 2.23 -10.16 -13.67
C TRP A 128 2.34 -9.54 -15.06
N ASN A 129 1.32 -9.78 -15.89
CA ASN A 129 1.25 -9.23 -17.23
C ASN A 129 0.63 -7.83 -17.20
N ILE A 130 1.48 -6.82 -17.34
CA ILE A 130 1.08 -5.41 -17.32
C ILE A 130 0.53 -4.93 -18.68
N LYS A 131 0.47 -5.77 -19.71
CA LYS A 131 -0.14 -5.48 -21.03
C LYS A 131 0.28 -4.13 -21.66
N GLY A 132 1.51 -3.70 -21.43
CA GLY A 132 2.03 -2.42 -21.94
C GLY A 132 1.57 -1.18 -21.19
N HIS A 133 0.84 -1.32 -20.07
CA HIS A 133 0.50 -0.21 -19.20
C HIS A 133 1.75 0.32 -18.47
N GLU A 134 1.84 1.64 -18.32
CA GLU A 134 2.88 2.26 -17.50
C GLU A 134 2.60 2.01 -16.02
N LEU A 135 3.64 1.58 -15.30
CA LEU A 135 3.61 1.47 -13.84
C LEU A 135 4.29 2.68 -13.20
N PRO A 136 3.87 3.08 -11.99
CA PRO A 136 4.61 4.06 -11.20
C PRO A 136 6.08 3.65 -11.04
N LYS A 137 7.00 4.62 -11.05
CA LYS A 137 8.44 4.37 -10.81
C LYS A 137 8.71 3.70 -9.47
N VAL A 138 7.88 3.98 -8.47
CA VAL A 138 7.93 3.36 -7.16
C VAL A 138 6.52 2.96 -6.78
N PHE A 139 6.32 1.69 -6.43
CA PHE A 139 5.09 1.17 -5.88
C PHE A 139 5.37 0.09 -4.84
N TYR A 140 4.35 -0.37 -4.16
CA TYR A 140 4.47 -1.39 -3.11
C TYR A 140 3.65 -2.62 -3.49
N VAL A 141 4.15 -3.78 -3.09
CA VAL A 141 3.45 -5.05 -3.30
C VAL A 141 3.32 -5.76 -1.97
N LEU A 142 2.09 -6.15 -1.64
CA LEU A 142 1.80 -7.04 -0.53
C LEU A 142 1.74 -8.47 -1.06
N ALA A 143 2.63 -9.33 -0.57
CA ALA A 143 2.49 -10.77 -0.68
C ALA A 143 1.68 -11.29 0.50
N ARG A 144 0.69 -12.14 0.25
CA ARG A 144 -0.15 -12.77 1.28
C ARG A 144 -0.43 -14.24 0.96
N THR A 145 -0.16 -15.10 1.93
CA THR A 145 -0.50 -16.52 1.84
C THR A 145 -1.94 -16.80 2.26
N ASP A 146 -2.45 -17.98 1.93
CA ASP A 146 -3.76 -18.48 2.36
C ASP A 146 -3.89 -18.66 3.89
N VAL A 147 -2.78 -18.75 4.61
CA VAL A 147 -2.73 -18.75 6.08
C VAL A 147 -2.48 -17.37 6.69
N ASN A 148 -2.65 -16.31 5.90
CA ASN A 148 -2.51 -14.89 6.31
C ASN A 148 -1.09 -14.44 6.70
N GLN A 149 -0.04 -15.17 6.32
CA GLN A 149 1.31 -14.62 6.41
C GLN A 149 1.48 -13.53 5.33
N THR A 150 2.07 -12.39 5.70
CA THR A 150 2.18 -11.25 4.80
C THR A 150 3.53 -10.57 4.86
N THR A 151 4.04 -10.13 3.69
CA THR A 151 5.19 -9.23 3.57
C THR A 151 4.87 -8.12 2.57
N ILE A 152 5.37 -6.91 2.82
CA ILE A 152 5.26 -5.78 1.89
C ILE A 152 6.65 -5.41 1.42
N GLU A 153 6.84 -5.35 0.11
CA GLU A 153 8.10 -4.90 -0.48
C GLU A 153 7.89 -3.64 -1.32
N LYS A 154 8.90 -2.76 -1.28
CA LYS A 154 8.98 -1.60 -2.16
C LYS A 154 9.59 -2.03 -3.49
N VAL A 155 8.88 -1.78 -4.57
CA VAL A 155 9.35 -2.04 -5.93
C VAL A 155 9.77 -0.73 -6.58
N THR A 156 11.04 -0.65 -6.96
CA THR A 156 11.55 0.44 -7.80
C THR A 156 11.58 -0.04 -9.26
N TRP A 157 10.63 0.49 -10.05
CA TRP A 157 10.44 0.14 -11.44
C TRP A 157 11.18 1.10 -12.35
N HIS A 158 12.20 0.58 -13.04
CA HIS A 158 12.81 1.25 -14.18
C HIS A 158 12.57 0.38 -15.40
N GLN A 159 12.04 0.98 -16.47
CA GLN A 159 11.74 0.31 -17.73
C GLN A 159 12.98 -0.38 -18.37
N HIS A 160 14.20 -0.10 -17.88
CA HIS A 160 15.47 -0.62 -18.42
C HIS A 160 16.52 -1.16 -17.43
N ALA A 161 16.31 -1.14 -16.11
CA ALA A 161 17.25 -1.75 -15.14
C ALA A 161 16.63 -1.85 -13.74
N LEU A 162 16.36 -3.05 -13.24
CA LEU A 162 15.77 -3.22 -11.92
C LEU A 162 16.84 -3.16 -10.81
N ARG A 163 16.57 -2.37 -9.76
CA ARG A 163 17.36 -2.37 -8.50
C ARG A 163 16.40 -2.60 -7.35
N ILE A 164 16.56 -3.73 -6.67
CA ILE A 164 15.82 -4.08 -5.46
C ILE A 164 16.37 -3.20 -4.33
N SER A 165 15.50 -2.48 -3.65
CA SER A 165 15.82 -1.84 -2.36
C SER A 165 15.20 -2.71 -1.29
N GLY A 166 15.82 -3.86 -1.00
CA GLY A 166 15.71 -4.43 0.34
C GLY A 166 16.16 -3.33 1.30
N GLY A 167 15.46 -3.17 2.42
CA GLY A 167 15.51 -1.98 3.27
C GLY A 167 16.90 -1.38 3.43
N ASP A 168 16.96 -0.06 3.62
CA ASP A 168 18.13 0.61 4.17
C ASP A 168 18.36 0.06 5.60
N SER A 169 18.80 -1.19 5.70
CA SER A 169 19.21 -1.83 6.93
C SER A 169 20.67 -1.41 7.12
N PRO A 170 20.97 -0.69 8.20
CA PRO A 170 22.33 -0.24 8.45
C PRO A 170 23.22 -1.48 8.58
N VAL A 171 24.21 -1.54 7.71
CA VAL A 171 25.39 -2.37 7.88
C VAL A 171 25.97 -2.04 9.27
N GLN A 172 26.08 -3.06 10.12
CA GLN A 172 27.23 -3.22 11.00
C GLN A 172 27.78 -4.63 10.81
#